data_AF-A0A0A9CZ97-F1
#
_entry.id   AF-A0A0A9CZ97-F1
#
_cell.length_a   1.000
_cell.length_b   1.000
_cell.length_c   1.000
_cell.angle_alpha   90.00
_cell.angle_beta   90.00
_cell.angle_gamma   90.00
#
_symmetry.space_group_name_H-M   'P 1'
#
loop_
_entity.id
_entity.type
_entity.pdbx_description
1 polymer ?
#
loop_
_entity_poly.entity_id
_entity_poly.type
_entity_poly.pdbx_seq_one_letter_code
_entity_poly.pdbx_strand_id
1 'polypeptide(L)'
;MPPPAPEQPKPSLDSILPGFGFRGREGATLVKDLRVSSDKDGDFSLADLVSCQVYLKGKCRALYVHKLRDCRVFVGAVLGSVLIEDVEGCTFVMAAHQIRIHEARATDFYLRVRSRPIIEDCSGVRFAPHALKYEGIEEDLKESGLEEETSNWANVDDFKWLRAVQSPNWCLVPEEERMQLVDISEVRDEEDDS
;
A
#
# COMPACT_ATOMS: atom_id res chain seq x y z
N MET A 1 42.13 -3.78 -17.97
CA MET A 1 40.87 -3.41 -17.29
C MET A 1 40.06 -4.68 -17.13
N PRO A 2 39.53 -5.00 -15.94
CA PRO A 2 38.57 -6.09 -15.82
C PRO A 2 37.28 -5.73 -16.58
N PRO A 3 36.59 -6.72 -17.17
CA PRO A 3 35.31 -6.48 -17.82
C PRO A 3 34.26 -6.00 -16.79
N PRO A 4 33.28 -5.19 -17.19
CA PRO A 4 32.16 -4.84 -16.33
C PRO A 4 31.46 -6.13 -15.86
N ALA A 5 31.09 -6.17 -14.58
CA ALA A 5 30.36 -7.29 -14.01
C ALA A 5 29.09 -7.56 -14.84
N PRO A 6 28.73 -8.84 -15.09
CA PRO A 6 27.50 -9.16 -15.80
C PRO A 6 26.32 -8.55 -15.05
N GLU A 7 25.56 -7.72 -15.76
CA GLU A 7 24.31 -7.14 -15.27
C GLU A 7 23.39 -8.30 -14.86
N GLN A 8 23.08 -8.37 -13.56
CA GLN A 8 22.19 -9.40 -13.06
C GLN A 8 20.83 -9.27 -13.78
N PRO A 9 20.24 -10.37 -14.27
CA PRO A 9 18.94 -10.31 -14.91
C PRO A 9 17.95 -9.70 -13.92
N LYS A 10 17.38 -8.53 -14.27
CA LYS A 10 16.29 -7.92 -13.51
C LYS A 10 15.21 -9.00 -13.36
N PRO A 11 14.78 -9.33 -12.13
CA PRO A 11 13.82 -10.40 -11.92
C PRO A 11 12.56 -10.17 -12.76
N SER A 12 12.01 -11.22 -13.35
CA SER A 12 10.75 -11.17 -14.09
C SER A 12 9.61 -10.73 -13.16
N LEU A 13 8.68 -9.90 -13.66
CA LEU A 13 7.56 -9.37 -12.86
C LEU A 13 6.74 -10.47 -12.16
N ASP A 14 6.58 -11.64 -12.79
CA ASP A 14 5.91 -12.82 -12.21
C ASP A 14 6.70 -13.51 -11.10
N SER A 15 7.99 -13.23 -10.99
CA SER A 15 8.85 -13.67 -9.89
C SER A 15 8.87 -12.68 -8.73
N ILE A 16 8.47 -11.42 -8.98
CA ILE A 16 8.43 -10.33 -8.00
C ILE A 16 7.06 -10.26 -7.33
N LEU A 17 5.98 -10.54 -8.06
CA LEU A 17 4.61 -10.39 -7.59
C LEU A 17 3.86 -11.73 -7.58
N PRO A 18 3.75 -12.39 -6.42
CA PRO A 18 2.93 -13.58 -6.29
C PRO A 18 1.43 -13.22 -6.27
N GLY A 19 0.60 -14.18 -6.72
CA GLY A 19 -0.85 -14.14 -6.50
C GLY A 19 -1.69 -13.41 -7.55
N PHE A 20 -2.99 -13.30 -7.26
CA PHE A 20 -3.98 -12.60 -8.07
C PHE A 20 -3.81 -11.08 -7.90
N GLY A 21 -4.17 -10.29 -8.90
CA GLY A 21 -3.92 -8.85 -8.83
C GLY A 21 -4.32 -8.04 -10.04
N PHE A 22 -4.29 -6.71 -9.89
CA PHE A 22 -4.47 -5.78 -10.99
C PHE A 22 -3.13 -5.40 -11.60
N ARG A 23 -3.02 -5.51 -12.93
CA ARG A 23 -1.78 -5.24 -13.66
C ARG A 23 -2.03 -4.46 -14.94
N GLY A 24 -1.16 -3.51 -15.27
CA GLY A 24 -1.12 -2.84 -16.57
C GLY A 24 -2.42 -2.09 -16.89
N ARG A 25 -2.89 -1.25 -15.97
CA ARG A 25 -4.10 -0.44 -16.13
C ARG A 25 -3.76 1.04 -16.04
N GLU A 26 -4.48 1.85 -16.79
CA GLU A 26 -4.30 3.30 -16.80
C GLU A 26 -5.66 3.99 -16.74
N GLY A 27 -5.81 5.00 -15.88
CA GLY A 27 -7.03 5.80 -15.76
C GLY A 27 -8.27 5.02 -15.30
N ALA A 28 -8.08 3.83 -14.72
CA ALA A 28 -9.17 2.91 -14.39
C ALA A 28 -9.54 2.94 -12.91
N THR A 29 -10.82 2.68 -12.64
CA THR A 29 -11.32 2.35 -11.29
C THR A 29 -11.40 0.84 -11.16
N LEU A 30 -10.68 0.29 -10.19
CA LEU A 30 -10.51 -1.14 -9.97
C LEU A 30 -11.05 -1.48 -8.60
N VAL A 31 -12.08 -2.32 -8.53
CA VAL A 31 -12.71 -2.70 -7.26
C VAL A 31 -12.54 -4.20 -7.08
N LYS A 32 -12.36 -4.64 -5.84
CA LYS A 32 -12.38 -6.07 -5.52
C LYS A 32 -12.92 -6.28 -4.12
N ASP A 33 -13.93 -7.11 -4.01
CA ASP A 33 -14.41 -7.61 -2.72
C ASP A 33 -13.76 -8.96 -2.39
N LEU A 34 -12.78 -8.92 -1.50
CA LEU A 34 -12.02 -10.08 -1.03
C LEU A 34 -12.83 -10.97 -0.07
N ARG A 35 -13.99 -10.50 0.43
CA ARG A 35 -14.86 -11.27 1.34
C ARG A 35 -15.69 -12.31 0.59
N VAL A 36 -16.01 -12.01 -0.68
CA VAL A 36 -16.88 -12.84 -1.54
C VAL A 36 -16.07 -13.80 -2.41
N SER A 37 -14.82 -13.46 -2.75
CA SER A 37 -13.95 -14.33 -3.55
C SER A 37 -13.61 -15.64 -2.82
N SER A 38 -13.47 -16.73 -3.59
CA SER A 38 -12.96 -18.03 -3.11
C SER A 38 -11.52 -17.97 -2.59
N ASP A 39 -10.82 -16.86 -2.84
CA ASP A 39 -9.43 -16.59 -2.45
C ASP A 39 -9.31 -15.94 -1.07
N LYS A 40 -10.08 -16.45 -0.09
CA LYS A 40 -10.30 -15.79 1.22
C LYS A 40 -9.06 -15.49 2.07
N ASP A 41 -7.88 -15.95 1.69
CA ASP A 41 -6.63 -15.74 2.42
C ASP A 41 -5.41 -15.63 1.48
N GLY A 42 -5.64 -15.20 0.22
CA GLY A 42 -4.62 -15.10 -0.81
C GLY A 42 -3.72 -13.86 -0.67
N ASP A 43 -2.59 -13.91 -1.38
CA ASP A 43 -1.74 -12.76 -1.63
C ASP A 43 -2.31 -11.94 -2.81
N PHE A 44 -2.32 -10.61 -2.69
CA PHE A 44 -2.81 -9.72 -3.74
C PHE A 44 -1.67 -8.86 -4.29
N SER A 45 -1.66 -8.62 -5.61
CA SER A 45 -0.66 -7.77 -6.27
C SER A 45 -1.26 -6.60 -7.04
N LEU A 46 -0.59 -5.45 -7.00
CA LEU A 46 -0.87 -4.26 -7.80
C LEU A 46 0.39 -3.92 -8.59
N ALA A 47 0.32 -3.95 -9.92
CA ALA A 47 1.49 -3.76 -10.77
C ALA A 47 1.21 -2.81 -11.93
N ASP A 48 2.18 -1.96 -12.28
CA ASP A 48 2.14 -1.15 -13.52
C ASP A 48 0.79 -0.40 -13.67
N LEU A 49 0.38 0.33 -12.64
CA LEU A 49 -0.86 1.11 -12.64
C LEU A 49 -0.55 2.60 -12.71
N VAL A 50 -1.26 3.33 -13.58
CA VAL A 50 -1.06 4.76 -13.79
C VAL A 50 -2.38 5.51 -13.69
N SER A 51 -2.48 6.53 -12.84
CA SER A 51 -3.70 7.33 -12.67
C SER A 51 -4.94 6.49 -12.32
N CYS A 52 -4.76 5.39 -11.59
CA CYS A 52 -5.84 4.46 -11.24
C CYS A 52 -6.38 4.70 -9.82
N GLN A 53 -7.64 4.33 -9.61
CA GLN A 53 -8.24 4.23 -8.27
C GLN A 53 -8.50 2.77 -7.95
N VAL A 54 -7.94 2.27 -6.86
CA VAL A 54 -8.02 0.86 -6.45
C VAL A 54 -8.75 0.75 -5.13
N TYR A 55 -9.75 -0.13 -5.05
CA TYR A 55 -10.57 -0.36 -3.88
C TYR A 55 -10.61 -1.85 -3.54
N LEU A 56 -9.84 -2.27 -2.55
CA LEU A 56 -9.81 -3.64 -2.05
C LEU A 56 -10.58 -3.72 -0.73
N LYS A 57 -11.78 -4.27 -0.76
CA LYS A 57 -12.64 -4.45 0.42
C LYS A 57 -12.43 -5.84 1.01
N GLY A 58 -12.33 -5.95 2.32
CA GLY A 58 -12.10 -7.23 2.99
C GLY A 58 -10.68 -7.37 3.52
N LYS A 59 -10.22 -8.62 3.58
CA LYS A 59 -8.92 -8.97 4.12
C LYS A 59 -8.07 -9.76 3.14
N CYS A 60 -6.76 -9.54 3.17
CA CYS A 60 -5.78 -10.36 2.45
C CYS A 60 -4.59 -10.71 3.34
N ARG A 61 -3.85 -11.76 2.94
CA ARG A 61 -2.68 -12.22 3.70
C ARG A 61 -1.49 -11.29 3.50
N ALA A 62 -1.20 -10.96 2.25
CA ALA A 62 -0.12 -10.05 1.88
C ALA A 62 -0.54 -9.19 0.70
N LEU A 63 0.01 -7.98 0.64
CA LEU A 63 -0.19 -7.06 -0.49
C LEU A 63 1.18 -6.69 -1.07
N TYR A 64 1.32 -6.86 -2.37
CA TYR A 64 2.51 -6.49 -3.12
C TYR A 64 2.17 -5.38 -4.11
N VAL A 65 2.90 -4.27 -4.05
CA VAL A 65 2.67 -3.10 -4.89
C VAL A 65 3.96 -2.77 -5.60
N HIS A 66 3.93 -2.67 -6.92
CA HIS A 66 5.11 -2.40 -7.73
C HIS A 66 4.77 -1.52 -8.94
N LYS A 67 5.52 -0.43 -9.16
CA LYS A 67 5.33 0.48 -10.30
C LYS A 67 3.94 1.11 -10.38
N LEU A 68 3.60 1.87 -9.35
CA LEU A 68 2.38 2.69 -9.34
C LEU A 68 2.73 4.17 -9.55
N ARG A 69 1.95 4.87 -10.37
CA ARG A 69 2.08 6.31 -10.63
C ARG A 69 0.74 7.02 -10.53
N ASP A 70 0.67 8.09 -9.75
CA ASP A 70 -0.53 8.92 -9.60
C ASP A 70 -1.80 8.14 -9.20
N CYS A 71 -1.62 7.05 -8.45
CA CYS A 71 -2.70 6.13 -8.08
C CYS A 71 -3.24 6.41 -6.68
N ARG A 72 -4.54 6.15 -6.47
CA ARG A 72 -5.16 6.13 -5.15
C ARG A 72 -5.56 4.71 -4.80
N VAL A 73 -5.06 4.20 -3.68
CA VAL A 73 -5.20 2.79 -3.31
C VAL A 73 -5.80 2.69 -1.93
N PHE A 74 -7.02 2.20 -1.86
CA PHE A 74 -7.79 1.98 -0.64
C PHE A 74 -7.89 0.48 -0.38
N VAL A 75 -7.35 0.03 0.75
CA VAL A 75 -7.28 -1.38 1.12
C VAL A 75 -7.84 -1.56 2.51
N GLY A 76 -8.62 -2.61 2.71
CA GLY A 76 -9.02 -3.08 4.02
C GLY A 76 -7.86 -3.61 4.86
N ALA A 77 -8.09 -4.73 5.54
CA ALA A 77 -7.12 -5.27 6.49
C ALA A 77 -6.14 -6.24 5.83
N VAL A 78 -4.84 -6.05 6.06
CA VAL A 78 -3.79 -6.98 5.63
C VAL A 78 -3.24 -7.71 6.85
N LEU A 79 -3.45 -9.02 6.93
CA LEU A 79 -3.06 -9.82 8.10
C LEU A 79 -1.54 -9.91 8.27
N GLY A 80 -0.80 -9.88 7.17
CA GLY A 80 0.65 -10.04 7.16
C GLY A 80 1.37 -8.75 6.78
N SER A 81 2.16 -8.84 5.72
CA SER A 81 3.05 -7.78 5.27
C SER A 81 2.53 -7.10 4.01
N VAL A 82 2.76 -5.79 3.93
CA VAL A 82 2.66 -5.02 2.69
C VAL A 82 4.08 -4.69 2.22
N LEU A 83 4.36 -4.97 0.95
CA LEU A 83 5.56 -4.55 0.27
C LEU A 83 5.18 -3.56 -0.83
N ILE A 84 5.76 -2.37 -0.79
CA ILE A 84 5.54 -1.30 -1.76
C ILE A 84 6.88 -0.94 -2.39
N GLU A 85 6.97 -1.03 -3.71
CA GLU A 85 8.20 -0.77 -4.47
C GLU A 85 7.91 0.14 -5.68
N ASP A 86 8.81 1.07 -5.95
CA ASP A 86 8.77 1.95 -7.12
C ASP A 86 7.40 2.65 -7.29
N VAL A 87 7.07 3.57 -6.37
CA VAL A 87 5.80 4.32 -6.39
C VAL A 87 6.02 5.83 -6.36
N GLU A 88 5.20 6.57 -7.10
CA GLU A 88 5.34 8.02 -7.17
C GLU A 88 3.99 8.73 -7.35
N GLY A 89 3.77 9.82 -6.61
CA GLY A 89 2.53 10.61 -6.71
C GLY A 89 1.29 9.88 -6.18
N CYS A 90 1.47 8.82 -5.40
CA CYS A 90 0.37 7.95 -4.99
C CYS A 90 -0.23 8.35 -3.63
N THR A 91 -1.43 7.84 -3.35
CA THR A 91 -2.03 7.87 -2.01
C THR A 91 -2.47 6.49 -1.61
N PHE A 92 -2.03 6.02 -0.45
CA PHE A 92 -2.37 4.72 0.10
C PHE A 92 -3.17 4.89 1.38
N VAL A 93 -4.31 4.22 1.49
CA VAL A 93 -5.09 4.12 2.73
C VAL A 93 -5.28 2.65 3.07
N MET A 94 -4.63 2.15 4.11
CA MET A 94 -4.62 0.72 4.42
C MET A 94 -4.33 0.41 5.90
N ALA A 95 -4.63 -0.81 6.30
CA ALA A 95 -4.26 -1.34 7.61
C ALA A 95 -3.45 -2.64 7.46
N ALA A 96 -2.32 -2.78 8.15
CA ALA A 96 -1.46 -3.96 8.03
C ALA A 96 -0.63 -4.24 9.29
N HIS A 97 -0.07 -5.45 9.43
CA HIS A 97 0.84 -5.70 10.56
C HIS A 97 2.20 -5.06 10.33
N GLN A 98 2.73 -5.20 9.12
CA GLN A 98 4.07 -4.75 8.73
C GLN A 98 4.00 -4.10 7.35
N ILE A 99 4.65 -2.94 7.20
CA ILE A 99 4.71 -2.23 5.93
C ILE A 99 6.17 -1.92 5.62
N ARG A 100 6.62 -2.35 4.44
CA ARG A 100 7.94 -2.06 3.88
C ARG A 100 7.77 -1.28 2.59
N ILE A 101 8.44 -0.14 2.50
CA ILE A 101 8.34 0.78 1.38
C ILE A 101 9.74 0.99 0.83
N HIS A 102 9.91 0.74 -0.46
CA HIS A 102 11.15 0.91 -1.18
C HIS A 102 10.91 1.79 -2.41
N GLU A 103 11.81 2.73 -2.67
CA GLU A 103 11.74 3.63 -3.84
C GLU A 103 10.40 4.39 -3.97
N ALA A 104 9.89 4.98 -2.89
CA ALA A 104 8.69 5.81 -2.92
C ALA A 104 9.00 7.31 -3.02
N ARG A 105 8.25 8.04 -3.86
CA ARG A 105 8.42 9.49 -4.10
C ARG A 105 7.10 10.25 -3.99
N ALA A 106 7.09 11.39 -3.32
CA ALA A 106 5.93 12.29 -3.25
C ALA A 106 4.59 11.54 -3.01
N THR A 107 4.60 10.62 -2.04
CA THR A 107 3.50 9.66 -1.82
C THR A 107 3.01 9.75 -0.39
N ASP A 108 1.69 9.72 -0.22
CA ASP A 108 1.03 9.82 1.08
C ASP A 108 0.52 8.45 1.55
N PHE A 109 0.78 8.13 2.82
CA PHE A 109 0.42 6.87 3.45
C PHE A 109 -0.46 7.12 4.68
N TYR A 110 -1.72 6.75 4.58
CA TYR A 110 -2.71 6.77 5.66
C TYR A 110 -2.82 5.36 6.24
N LEU A 111 -2.11 5.12 7.34
CA LEU A 111 -1.81 3.77 7.80
C LEU A 111 -2.40 3.51 9.18
N ARG A 112 -2.88 2.29 9.36
CA ARG A 112 -3.02 1.66 10.68
C ARG A 112 -2.09 0.46 10.71
N VAL A 113 -1.09 0.49 11.59
CA VAL A 113 -0.06 -0.54 11.63
C VAL A 113 0.20 -1.06 13.03
N ARG A 114 0.57 -2.34 13.15
CA ARG A 114 1.00 -2.94 14.43
C ARG A 114 2.49 -2.76 14.72
N SER A 115 3.28 -2.59 13.67
CA SER A 115 4.71 -2.31 13.76
C SER A 115 5.06 -1.03 13.02
N ARG A 116 6.24 -0.48 13.32
CA ARG A 116 6.76 0.72 12.66
C ARG A 116 6.94 0.46 11.16
N PRO A 117 6.43 1.34 10.27
CA PRO A 117 6.72 1.25 8.84
C PRO A 117 8.22 1.39 8.61
N ILE A 118 8.74 0.63 7.65
CA ILE A 118 10.15 0.70 7.25
C ILE A 118 10.21 1.33 5.85
N ILE A 119 11.03 2.36 5.68
CA ILE A 119 11.28 2.99 4.39
C ILE A 119 12.74 2.80 3.95
N GLU A 120 12.96 2.68 2.66
CA GLU A 120 14.27 2.62 2.02
C GLU A 120 14.25 3.36 0.67
N ASP A 121 15.28 4.14 0.35
CA ASP A 121 15.37 4.94 -0.90
C ASP A 121 14.14 5.83 -1.20
N CYS A 122 13.44 6.26 -0.15
CA CYS A 122 12.24 7.09 -0.29
C CYS A 122 12.58 8.60 -0.25
N SER A 123 11.72 9.44 -0.83
CA SER A 123 11.87 10.89 -0.75
C SER A 123 10.51 11.61 -0.80
N GLY A 124 10.26 12.52 0.14
CA GLY A 124 9.02 13.28 0.20
C GLY A 124 7.80 12.39 0.48
N VAL A 125 7.96 11.31 1.24
CA VAL A 125 6.83 10.47 1.66
C VAL A 125 6.20 11.03 2.92
N ARG A 126 4.87 10.94 3.04
CA ARG A 126 4.16 11.51 4.20
C ARG A 126 3.27 10.46 4.86
N PHE A 127 3.18 10.51 6.19
CA PHE A 127 2.43 9.53 6.96
C PHE A 127 1.31 10.18 7.78
N ALA A 128 0.17 9.50 7.84
CA ALA A 128 -1.06 9.97 8.47
C ALA A 128 -1.82 8.78 9.10
N PRO A 129 -2.74 9.05 10.05
CA PRO A 129 -3.59 8.01 10.60
C PRO A 129 -4.52 7.46 9.52
N HIS A 130 -4.87 6.18 9.64
CA HIS A 130 -5.84 5.52 8.78
C HIS A 130 -7.19 6.26 8.74
N ALA A 131 -7.73 6.43 7.53
CA ALA A 131 -8.96 7.18 7.28
C ALA A 131 -9.88 6.45 6.29
N LEU A 132 -10.02 5.12 6.40
CA LEU A 132 -10.95 4.33 5.57
C LEU A 132 -12.17 3.88 6.37
N LYS A 133 -13.31 3.83 5.70
CA LYS A 133 -14.53 3.20 6.19
C LYS A 133 -15.20 2.42 5.07
N TYR A 134 -15.69 1.22 5.39
CA TYR A 134 -16.65 0.50 4.56
C TYR A 134 -17.47 -0.44 5.43
N GLU A 135 -18.63 -0.87 4.93
CA GLU A 135 -19.47 -1.87 5.60
C GLU A 135 -18.65 -3.14 5.89
N GLY A 136 -18.43 -3.48 7.17
CA GLY A 136 -17.66 -4.66 7.60
C GLY A 136 -16.19 -4.42 7.93
N ILE A 137 -15.66 -3.19 7.78
CA ILE A 137 -14.25 -2.90 8.07
C ILE A 137 -13.87 -3.19 9.53
N GLU A 138 -14.77 -2.94 10.49
CA GLU A 138 -14.49 -3.17 11.91
C GLU A 138 -14.30 -4.67 12.20
N GLU A 139 -15.07 -5.53 11.55
CA GLU A 139 -14.94 -6.98 11.66
C GLU A 139 -13.64 -7.45 11.00
N ASP A 140 -13.33 -6.98 9.80
CA ASP A 140 -12.07 -7.30 9.10
C ASP A 140 -10.84 -6.90 9.92
N LEU A 141 -10.86 -5.70 10.51
CA LEU A 141 -9.80 -5.20 11.38
C LEU A 141 -9.66 -6.04 12.65
N LYS A 142 -10.79 -6.41 13.28
CA LYS A 142 -10.81 -7.23 14.49
C LYS A 142 -10.26 -8.63 14.23
N GLU A 143 -10.73 -9.31 13.19
CA GLU A 143 -10.25 -10.64 12.80
C GLU A 143 -8.77 -10.62 12.42
N SER A 144 -8.31 -9.50 11.86
CA SER A 144 -6.90 -9.31 11.51
C SER A 144 -6.05 -8.83 12.69
N GLY A 145 -6.59 -8.63 13.90
CA GLY A 145 -5.84 -8.14 15.06
C GLY A 145 -5.33 -6.69 14.90
N LEU A 146 -6.05 -5.89 14.11
CA LEU A 146 -5.81 -4.47 13.81
C LEU A 146 -6.93 -3.58 14.38
N GLU A 147 -7.65 -4.05 15.40
CA GLU A 147 -8.71 -3.29 16.05
C GLU A 147 -8.17 -2.04 16.78
N GLU A 148 -7.00 -2.17 17.42
CA GLU A 148 -6.36 -1.10 18.17
C GLU A 148 -5.50 -0.19 17.28
N GLU A 149 -5.66 1.12 17.44
CA GLU A 149 -4.77 2.10 16.83
C GLU A 149 -3.53 2.30 17.71
N THR A 150 -2.38 1.83 17.22
CA THR A 150 -1.14 1.88 18.00
C THR A 150 -0.32 3.15 17.76
N SER A 151 -0.76 4.04 16.85
CA SER A 151 -0.02 5.24 16.41
C SER A 151 1.37 4.96 15.83
N ASN A 152 1.68 3.70 15.52
CA ASN A 152 2.97 3.31 14.93
C ASN A 152 3.20 3.89 13.54
N TRP A 153 2.14 4.33 12.84
CA TRP A 153 2.25 5.07 11.59
C TRP A 153 3.07 6.37 11.73
N ALA A 154 3.17 6.92 12.95
CA ALA A 154 3.96 8.13 13.21
C ALA A 154 5.44 7.86 13.54
N ASN A 155 5.85 6.59 13.65
CA ASN A 155 7.20 6.18 14.00
C ASN A 155 7.78 5.35 12.86
N VAL A 156 8.41 6.00 11.88
CA VAL A 156 8.91 5.35 10.66
C VAL A 156 10.42 5.11 10.76
N ASP A 157 10.85 3.89 10.51
CA ASP A 157 12.25 3.49 10.48
C ASP A 157 12.82 3.66 9.06
N ASP A 158 13.74 4.62 8.86
CA ASP A 158 14.45 4.81 7.59
C ASP A 158 15.76 4.02 7.59
N PHE A 159 15.79 2.91 6.84
CA PHE A 159 16.88 1.94 6.88
C PHE A 159 18.21 2.50 6.35
N LYS A 160 18.16 3.46 5.41
CA LYS A 160 19.36 4.05 4.81
C LYS A 160 19.83 5.32 5.52
N TRP A 161 19.06 5.81 6.49
CA TRP A 161 19.43 6.98 7.27
C TRP A 161 20.17 6.60 8.56
N LEU A 162 21.50 6.48 8.47
CA LEU A 162 22.37 6.11 9.59
C LEU A 162 22.68 7.28 10.55
N ARG A 163 21.97 8.42 10.45
CA ARG A 163 22.25 9.62 11.25
C ARG A 163 21.31 9.70 12.45
N ALA A 164 21.77 10.31 13.54
CA ALA A 164 21.01 10.47 14.78
C ALA A 164 19.88 11.53 14.71
N VAL A 165 19.80 12.29 13.61
CA VAL A 165 18.75 13.30 13.39
C VAL A 165 17.58 12.69 12.64
N GLN A 166 16.41 13.32 12.66
CA GLN A 166 15.26 12.86 11.88
C GLN A 166 15.61 12.79 10.38
N SER A 167 15.17 11.71 9.72
CA SER A 167 15.35 11.57 8.27
C SER A 167 14.53 12.64 7.54
N PRO A 168 15.11 13.34 6.55
CA PRO A 168 14.38 14.29 5.72
C PRO A 168 13.49 13.59 4.68
N ASN A 169 13.59 12.27 4.54
CA ASN A 169 12.89 11.52 3.50
C ASN A 169 11.41 11.36 3.78
N TRP A 170 10.99 11.51 5.05
CA TRP A 170 9.61 11.37 5.46
C TRP A 170 9.18 12.44 6.45
N CYS A 171 7.87 12.73 6.48
CA CYS A 171 7.26 13.56 7.50
C CYS A 171 5.83 13.09 7.82
N LEU A 172 5.20 13.72 8.81
CA LEU A 172 3.78 13.55 9.04
C LEU A 172 2.97 14.51 8.18
N VAL A 173 1.81 14.06 7.71
CA VAL A 173 0.84 14.97 7.07
C VAL A 173 0.29 15.94 8.13
N PRO A 174 0.39 17.27 7.92
CA PRO A 174 -0.21 18.28 8.79
C PRO A 174 -1.71 18.03 8.98
N GLU A 175 -2.26 18.31 10.15
CA GLU A 175 -3.64 17.94 10.47
C GLU A 175 -4.65 18.59 9.54
N GLU A 176 -4.37 19.82 9.10
CA GLU A 176 -5.16 20.59 8.14
C GLU A 176 -5.14 20.03 6.71
N GLU A 177 -4.11 19.26 6.35
CA GLU A 177 -3.95 18.64 5.04
C GLU A 177 -4.41 17.18 5.02
N ARG A 178 -4.71 16.60 6.18
CA ARG A 178 -5.13 15.19 6.27
C ARG A 178 -6.43 14.97 5.51
N MET A 179 -6.45 13.87 4.77
CA MET A 179 -7.66 13.36 4.15
C MET A 179 -8.73 13.10 5.22
N GLN A 180 -9.97 13.46 4.91
CA GLN A 180 -11.13 13.10 5.72
C GLN A 180 -11.43 11.61 5.60
N LEU A 181 -12.25 11.08 6.50
CA LEU A 181 -12.69 9.69 6.46
C LEU A 181 -13.30 9.37 5.08
N VAL A 182 -12.70 8.44 4.35
CA VAL A 182 -13.14 7.99 3.04
C VAL A 182 -14.07 6.80 3.22
N ASP A 183 -15.35 6.99 2.88
CA ASP A 183 -16.33 5.91 2.85
C ASP A 183 -16.36 5.29 1.45
N ILE A 184 -15.98 4.02 1.34
CA ILE A 184 -15.99 3.28 0.07
C ILE A 184 -17.14 2.25 0.02
N SER A 185 -18.11 2.30 0.94
CA SER A 185 -19.18 1.29 1.04
C SER A 185 -19.95 1.13 -0.28
N GLU A 186 -20.28 2.22 -0.96
CA GLU A 186 -21.08 2.21 -2.19
C GLU A 186 -20.28 1.95 -3.47
N VAL A 187 -18.94 1.93 -3.40
CA VAL A 187 -18.08 1.68 -4.57
C VAL A 187 -18.25 0.24 -5.03
N ARG A 188 -18.75 0.01 -6.24
CA ARG A 188 -18.98 -1.32 -6.81
C ARG A 188 -18.03 -1.55 -7.97
N ASP A 189 -17.73 -2.81 -8.24
CA ASP A 189 -17.11 -3.19 -9.50
C ASP A 189 -18.04 -2.75 -10.63
N GLU A 190 -17.62 -1.75 -11.38
CA GLU A 190 -18.06 -1.57 -12.75
C GLU A 190 -17.30 -2.62 -13.56
N GLU A 191 -17.72 -3.90 -13.46
CA GLU A 191 -17.47 -4.82 -14.56
C GLU A 191 -18.21 -4.22 -15.75
N ASP A 192 -17.45 -3.57 -16.62
CA ASP A 192 -17.86 -3.17 -17.96
C ASP A 192 -18.39 -4.44 -18.65
N ASP A 193 -19.71 -4.57 -18.66
CA ASP A 193 -20.45 -5.52 -19.48
C ASP A 193 -20.24 -5.08 -20.93
N SER A 194 -19.20 -5.61 -21.59
CA SER A 194 -18.99 -5.50 -23.05
C SER A 194 -18.03 -6.56 -23.58
#